data_AF-A0A508A4D0-F1
#
_entry.id   AF-A0A508A4D0-F1
#
_cell.length_a   1.000
_cell.length_b   1.000
_cell.length_c   1.000
_cell.angle_alpha   90.00
_cell.angle_beta   90.00
_cell.angle_gamma   90.00
#
_symmetry.space_group_name_H-M   'P 1'
#
loop_
_entity.id
_entity.type
_entity.pdbx_description
1 polymer ?
#
loop_
_entity_poly.entity_id
_entity_poly.type
_entity_poly.pdbx_seq_one_letter_code
_entity_poly.pdbx_strand_id
1 'polypeptide(L)'
;MTPTTAQGLRATVSAVCRAEDLTAAIKAVTPHVGKEKDGGGVERVRVVADAEHMRLALVATNRQRAAVALVPLLEVDDPTELDAETDTTEGLDFTAPALKVITQVFKSTGTERLRLDITVQTLQATDVDGLLEGRTIRIHAQGEYFDENGLDRVDGAATVLRVCAEPIAQEASFLIPEDQLAAWKATATALGGLPLVATATGHLLVASGALESLMGLTILATGDAYGTTEASLGVPAYNGPAIEALMDLLIDGTPPGGEPAREAEHALVTEIQHWIRTQTNATETSETSETSGNTEDAEGAEGPFGGDAA
;
A
#
# COMPACT_ATOMS: atom_id res chain seq x y z
N MET A 1 6.18 37.30 0.91
CA MET A 1 5.23 36.27 0.45
C MET A 1 5.79 35.72 -0.85
N THR A 2 6.46 34.58 -0.78
CA THR A 2 6.81 33.78 -1.96
C THR A 2 5.53 33.15 -2.50
N PRO A 3 5.29 33.14 -3.81
CA PRO A 3 4.15 32.40 -4.36
C PRO A 3 4.41 30.90 -4.22
N THR A 4 3.46 30.17 -3.64
CA THR A 4 3.44 28.70 -3.73
C THR A 4 3.15 28.34 -5.18
N THR A 5 4.15 27.81 -5.88
CA THR A 5 3.98 27.23 -7.21
C THR A 5 3.16 25.96 -7.11
N ALA A 6 2.02 25.92 -7.80
CA ALA A 6 1.31 24.67 -8.04
C ALA A 6 2.21 23.73 -8.84
N GLN A 7 2.55 22.58 -8.24
CA GLN A 7 3.06 21.43 -8.97
C GLN A 7 1.87 20.81 -9.72
N GLY A 8 2.13 20.34 -10.93
CA GLY A 8 1.09 19.89 -11.84
C GLY A 8 1.68 19.24 -13.06
N LEU A 9 1.29 18.00 -13.32
CA LEU A 9 1.67 17.10 -14.42
C LEU A 9 1.85 17.83 -15.77
N ARG A 10 3.07 18.28 -16.12
CA ARG A 10 3.29 19.09 -17.34
C ARG A 10 3.34 18.31 -18.65
N ALA A 11 3.53 16.98 -18.60
CA ALA A 11 3.54 16.14 -19.79
C ALA A 11 2.13 15.65 -20.16
N THR A 12 1.80 15.69 -21.46
CA THR A 12 0.70 14.86 -22.00
C THR A 12 1.27 13.48 -22.27
N VAL A 13 0.82 12.47 -21.52
CA VAL A 13 1.20 11.07 -21.79
C VAL A 13 0.27 10.53 -22.86
N SER A 14 0.85 9.97 -23.93
CA SER A 14 0.07 9.21 -24.91
C SER A 14 0.60 7.79 -25.00
N ALA A 15 -0.27 6.80 -24.83
CA ALA A 15 0.11 5.40 -24.77
C ALA A 15 -0.93 4.49 -25.40
N VAL A 16 -0.54 3.30 -25.86
CA VAL A 16 -1.46 2.28 -26.35
C VAL A 16 -1.54 1.14 -25.32
N CYS A 17 -2.76 0.71 -24.98
CA CYS A 17 -2.98 -0.48 -24.15
C CYS A 17 -3.94 -1.45 -24.83
N ARG A 18 -4.05 -2.68 -24.31
CA ARG A 18 -5.12 -3.59 -24.72
C ARG A 18 -6.47 -3.10 -24.20
N ALA A 19 -7.49 -3.16 -25.05
CA ALA A 19 -8.87 -2.82 -24.69
C ALA A 19 -9.45 -3.82 -23.67
N GLU A 20 -9.07 -5.10 -23.77
CA GLU A 20 -9.44 -6.15 -22.81
C GLU A 20 -8.90 -5.85 -21.41
N ASP A 21 -7.61 -5.54 -21.28
CA ASP A 21 -6.94 -5.31 -19.99
C ASP A 21 -7.50 -4.06 -19.29
N LEU A 22 -7.62 -2.94 -20.00
CA LEU A 22 -8.21 -1.72 -19.44
C LEU A 22 -9.68 -1.94 -19.03
N THR A 23 -10.44 -2.70 -19.83
CA THR A 23 -11.83 -3.03 -19.51
C THR A 23 -11.95 -3.91 -18.27
N ALA A 24 -11.07 -4.91 -18.12
CA ALA A 24 -11.01 -5.76 -16.95
C ALA A 24 -10.56 -4.98 -15.71
N ALA A 25 -9.51 -4.15 -15.81
CA ALA A 25 -9.04 -3.26 -14.76
C ALA A 25 -10.14 -2.33 -14.23
N ILE A 26 -10.84 -1.60 -15.10
CA ILE A 26 -11.94 -0.71 -14.69
C ILE A 26 -13.05 -1.50 -13.98
N LYS A 27 -13.42 -2.68 -14.48
CA LYS A 27 -14.45 -3.54 -13.86
C LYS A 27 -13.99 -4.16 -12.53
N ALA A 28 -12.71 -4.43 -12.37
CA ALA A 28 -12.13 -5.02 -11.17
C ALA A 28 -11.92 -4.00 -10.05
N VAL A 29 -11.51 -2.77 -10.38
CA VAL A 29 -11.15 -1.70 -9.43
C VAL A 29 -12.34 -0.84 -9.01
N THR A 30 -13.18 -0.40 -9.95
CA THR A 30 -14.32 0.50 -9.63
C THR A 30 -15.36 0.00 -8.60
N PRO A 31 -15.52 -1.31 -8.29
CA PRO A 31 -16.35 -1.78 -7.18
C PRO A 31 -15.78 -1.50 -5.78
N HIS A 32 -14.51 -1.13 -5.67
CA HIS A 32 -13.83 -0.86 -4.38
C HIS A 32 -13.85 0.61 -3.97
N VAL A 33 -14.46 1.47 -4.78
CA VAL A 33 -14.67 2.90 -4.50
C VAL A 33 -15.66 3.09 -3.33
N GLY A 34 -15.31 3.97 -2.41
CA GLY A 34 -16.16 4.40 -1.28
C GLY A 34 -17.24 5.40 -1.67
N LYS A 35 -17.80 6.10 -0.68
CA LYS A 35 -18.79 7.16 -0.91
C LYS A 35 -18.20 8.50 -0.47
N GLU A 36 -18.58 9.57 -1.14
CA GLU A 36 -18.13 10.95 -0.86
C GLU A 36 -18.29 11.32 0.62
N LYS A 37 -19.43 10.95 1.21
CA LYS A 37 -19.75 11.13 2.64
C LYS A 37 -18.81 10.40 3.62
N ASP A 38 -17.94 9.52 3.15
CA ASP A 38 -16.97 8.77 3.97
C ASP A 38 -15.63 9.52 4.07
N GLY A 39 -15.41 10.56 3.24
CA GLY A 39 -14.25 11.47 3.25
C GLY A 39 -12.91 10.81 2.90
N GLY A 40 -11.86 11.62 2.76
CA GLY A 40 -10.52 11.13 2.41
C GLY A 40 -10.35 10.76 0.91
N GLY A 41 -11.22 11.26 0.03
CA GLY A 41 -11.14 11.04 -1.43
C GLY A 41 -11.47 9.62 -1.89
N VAL A 42 -12.17 8.84 -1.06
CA VAL A 42 -12.49 7.43 -1.34
C VAL A 42 -13.54 7.24 -2.44
N GLU A 43 -14.28 8.28 -2.81
CA GLU A 43 -15.22 8.30 -3.95
C GLU A 43 -14.54 8.32 -5.33
N ARG A 44 -13.20 8.38 -5.34
CA ARG A 44 -12.36 8.58 -6.51
C ARG A 44 -11.65 7.29 -6.92
N VAL A 45 -11.37 7.18 -8.22
CA VAL A 45 -10.38 6.24 -8.75
C VAL A 45 -9.20 7.07 -9.22
N ARG A 46 -8.04 6.88 -8.60
CA ARG A 46 -6.78 7.50 -9.07
C ARG A 46 -6.28 6.69 -10.26
N VAL A 47 -5.88 7.38 -11.32
CA VAL A 47 -5.28 6.81 -12.51
C VAL A 47 -3.90 7.41 -12.69
N VAL A 48 -2.86 6.60 -12.63
CA VAL A 48 -1.46 7.01 -12.79
C VAL A 48 -0.95 6.40 -14.08
N ALA A 49 -0.39 7.21 -14.98
CA ALA A 49 0.33 6.75 -16.14
C ALA A 49 1.82 6.82 -15.85
N ASP A 50 2.50 5.69 -16.00
CA ASP A 50 3.93 5.54 -15.73
C ASP A 50 4.58 5.07 -17.04
N ALA A 51 5.14 6.05 -17.75
CA ALA A 51 5.76 5.87 -19.05
C ALA A 51 7.09 5.10 -18.94
N GLU A 52 7.86 5.32 -17.88
CA GLU A 52 9.16 4.65 -17.65
C GLU A 52 8.99 3.14 -17.51
N HIS A 53 7.99 2.71 -16.75
CA HIS A 53 7.70 1.29 -16.51
C HIS A 53 6.62 0.72 -17.43
N MET A 54 6.23 1.44 -18.49
CA MET A 54 5.25 1.02 -19.49
C MET A 54 3.93 0.49 -18.86
N ARG A 55 3.38 1.21 -17.88
CA ARG A 55 2.20 0.78 -17.11
C ARG A 55 1.20 1.90 -16.83
N LEU A 56 -0.08 1.55 -16.79
CA LEU A 56 -1.17 2.39 -16.31
C LEU A 56 -1.77 1.77 -15.05
N ALA A 57 -1.68 2.47 -13.92
CA ALA A 57 -2.27 2.03 -12.67
C ALA A 57 -3.66 2.63 -12.45
N LEU A 58 -4.61 1.81 -11.99
CA LEU A 58 -5.91 2.25 -11.48
C LEU A 58 -6.03 1.87 -10.01
N VAL A 59 -6.24 2.84 -9.12
CA VAL A 59 -6.31 2.65 -7.65
C VAL A 59 -7.68 3.11 -7.13
N ALA A 60 -8.35 2.27 -6.33
CA ALA A 60 -9.56 2.62 -5.60
C ALA A 60 -9.54 2.05 -4.17
N THR A 61 -10.23 2.71 -3.25
CA THR A 61 -10.37 2.26 -1.85
C THR A 61 -11.67 2.78 -1.23
N ASN A 62 -12.18 2.07 -0.22
CA ASN A 62 -13.26 2.53 0.67
C ASN A 62 -12.86 2.44 2.15
N ARG A 63 -11.55 2.48 2.45
CA ARG A 63 -10.92 2.25 3.78
C ARG A 63 -10.94 0.80 4.28
N GLN A 64 -12.02 0.04 4.01
CA GLN A 64 -12.16 -1.38 4.37
C GLN A 64 -11.63 -2.33 3.29
N ARG A 65 -11.55 -1.85 2.06
CA ARG A 65 -11.06 -2.55 0.88
C ARG A 65 -10.26 -1.59 0.03
N ALA A 66 -9.32 -2.14 -0.74
CA ALA A 66 -8.65 -1.42 -1.79
C ALA A 66 -8.40 -2.34 -2.99
N ALA A 67 -8.26 -1.76 -4.18
CA ALA A 67 -7.88 -2.48 -5.38
C ALA A 67 -6.95 -1.62 -6.24
N VAL A 68 -5.87 -2.25 -6.70
CA VAL A 68 -4.95 -1.71 -7.69
C VAL A 68 -4.92 -2.63 -8.89
N ALA A 69 -5.12 -2.06 -10.08
CA ALA A 69 -4.84 -2.72 -11.34
C ALA A 69 -3.61 -2.09 -11.99
N LEU A 70 -2.68 -2.91 -12.46
CA LEU A 70 -1.55 -2.53 -13.29
C LEU A 70 -1.84 -3.04 -14.70
N VAL A 71 -2.17 -2.13 -15.61
CA VAL A 71 -2.44 -2.40 -17.02
C VAL A 71 -1.14 -2.18 -17.81
N PRO A 72 -0.62 -3.17 -18.55
CA PRO A 72 0.57 -2.97 -19.38
C PRO A 72 0.26 -2.03 -20.55
N LEU A 73 1.19 -1.12 -20.83
CA LEU A 73 1.23 -0.32 -22.04
C LEU A 73 2.05 -1.06 -23.10
N LEU A 74 1.55 -1.07 -24.32
CA LEU A 74 2.18 -1.70 -25.49
C LEU A 74 3.17 -0.74 -26.17
N GLU A 75 2.79 0.53 -26.22
CA GLU A 75 3.50 1.63 -26.87
C GLU A 75 3.29 2.89 -26.02
N VAL A 76 4.29 3.76 -25.92
CA VAL A 76 4.19 5.10 -25.32
C VAL A 76 4.90 6.06 -26.27
N ASP A 77 4.25 7.17 -26.63
CA ASP A 77 4.86 8.23 -27.44
C ASP A 77 5.86 9.02 -26.57
N ASP A 78 6.98 9.45 -27.16
CA ASP A 78 7.94 10.34 -26.49
C ASP A 78 7.22 11.58 -25.93
N PRO A 79 7.41 11.93 -24.63
CA PRO A 79 6.72 13.07 -24.04
C PRO A 79 7.15 14.37 -24.72
N THR A 80 6.18 15.07 -25.30
CA THR A 80 6.40 16.41 -25.84
C THR A 80 6.64 17.38 -24.67
N GLU A 81 7.91 17.77 -24.48
CA GLU A 81 8.42 18.71 -23.47
C GLU A 81 8.54 18.13 -22.04
N LEU A 82 9.67 17.48 -21.77
CA LEU A 82 10.16 17.18 -20.41
C LEU A 82 10.80 18.44 -19.79
N ASP A 83 10.07 19.16 -18.94
CA ASP A 83 10.69 20.03 -17.93
C ASP A 83 11.38 19.11 -16.89
N ALA A 84 12.71 19.06 -16.91
CA ALA A 84 13.51 18.02 -16.23
C ALA A 84 13.64 18.16 -14.70
N GLU A 85 12.67 18.76 -14.00
CA GLU A 85 12.63 18.84 -12.54
C GLU A 85 11.26 18.41 -11.99
N THR A 86 11.30 17.43 -11.08
CA THR A 86 10.16 16.83 -10.35
C THR A 86 9.16 16.00 -11.17
N ASP A 87 9.58 14.80 -11.57
CA ASP A 87 8.68 13.74 -12.04
C ASP A 87 8.05 13.03 -10.83
N THR A 88 7.06 13.68 -10.21
CA THR A 88 6.18 13.04 -9.23
C THR A 88 5.05 12.33 -9.97
N THR A 89 4.73 11.08 -9.60
CA THR A 89 3.64 10.26 -10.15
C THR A 89 2.24 10.82 -9.81
N GLU A 90 1.94 12.02 -10.32
CA GLU A 90 0.65 12.68 -10.15
C GLU A 90 -0.43 11.89 -10.87
N GLY A 91 -1.33 11.30 -10.08
CA GLY A 91 -2.46 10.55 -10.59
C GLY A 91 -3.68 11.43 -10.76
N LEU A 92 -4.36 11.30 -11.89
CA LEU A 92 -5.64 11.95 -12.14
C LEU A 92 -6.76 11.20 -11.44
N ASP A 93 -7.67 11.94 -10.80
CA ASP A 93 -8.84 11.36 -10.18
C ASP A 93 -10.02 11.30 -11.14
N PHE A 94 -10.70 10.17 -11.21
CA PHE A 94 -11.95 10.02 -11.96
C PHE A 94 -13.06 9.49 -11.06
N THR A 95 -14.30 9.78 -11.41
CA THR A 95 -15.45 9.11 -10.78
C THR A 95 -15.58 7.70 -11.36
N ALA A 96 -16.02 6.73 -10.55
CA ALA A 96 -16.28 5.37 -11.03
C ALA A 96 -17.25 5.31 -12.25
N PRO A 97 -18.33 6.13 -12.32
CA PRO A 97 -19.15 6.23 -13.52
C PRO A 97 -18.39 6.72 -14.76
N ALA A 98 -17.51 7.71 -14.64
CA ALA A 98 -16.75 8.25 -15.79
C ALA A 98 -15.87 7.17 -16.45
N LEU A 99 -15.08 6.44 -15.67
CA LEU A 99 -14.28 5.32 -16.19
C LEU A 99 -15.16 4.21 -16.80
N LYS A 100 -16.34 3.93 -16.21
CA LYS A 100 -17.27 2.95 -16.78
C LYS A 100 -17.77 3.36 -18.18
N VAL A 101 -17.84 4.65 -18.53
CA VAL A 101 -18.21 5.09 -19.89
C VAL A 101 -17.23 4.55 -20.94
N ILE A 102 -15.92 4.51 -20.65
CA ILE A 102 -14.90 3.93 -21.55
C ILE A 102 -15.29 2.47 -21.87
N THR A 103 -15.57 1.67 -20.84
CA THR A 103 -15.97 0.25 -21.03
C THR A 103 -17.32 0.07 -21.74
N GLN A 104 -18.17 1.08 -21.77
CA GLN A 104 -19.46 1.07 -22.48
C GLN A 104 -19.30 1.45 -23.96
N VAL A 105 -18.46 2.45 -24.28
CA VAL A 105 -18.17 2.91 -25.64
C VAL A 105 -17.46 1.82 -26.45
N PHE A 106 -16.52 1.10 -25.83
CA PHE A 106 -15.78 0.00 -26.45
C PHE A 106 -16.39 -1.38 -26.16
N LYS A 107 -17.66 -1.44 -25.72
CA LYS A 107 -18.36 -2.70 -25.54
C LYS A 107 -18.78 -3.30 -26.89
N SER A 108 -18.47 -4.58 -27.12
CA SER A 108 -18.93 -5.35 -28.27
C SER A 108 -18.50 -4.77 -29.63
N THR A 109 -17.38 -4.06 -29.65
CA THR A 109 -16.86 -3.33 -30.82
C THR A 109 -15.89 -4.13 -31.67
N GLY A 110 -15.26 -5.16 -31.09
CA GLY A 110 -14.09 -5.82 -31.68
C GLY A 110 -12.79 -5.04 -31.51
N THR A 111 -12.79 -3.94 -30.76
CA THR A 111 -11.58 -3.15 -30.44
C THR A 111 -10.64 -4.01 -29.59
N GLU A 112 -9.40 -4.19 -30.04
CA GLU A 112 -8.33 -4.92 -29.37
C GLU A 112 -7.36 -3.96 -28.65
N ARG A 113 -7.12 -2.78 -29.23
CA ARG A 113 -6.18 -1.76 -28.73
C ARG A 113 -6.82 -0.37 -28.62
N LEU A 114 -6.48 0.33 -27.56
CA LEU A 114 -6.88 1.71 -27.30
C LEU A 114 -5.65 2.58 -27.14
N ARG A 115 -5.60 3.71 -27.87
CA ARG A 115 -4.72 4.82 -27.54
C ARG A 115 -5.37 5.66 -26.44
N LEU A 116 -4.60 5.91 -25.39
CA LEU A 116 -4.94 6.72 -24.24
C LEU A 116 -4.14 8.02 -24.32
N ASP A 117 -4.82 9.14 -24.53
CA ASP A 117 -4.19 10.48 -24.44
C ASP A 117 -4.58 11.09 -23.08
N ILE A 118 -3.59 11.31 -22.22
CA ILE A 118 -3.73 11.70 -20.82
C ILE A 118 -3.13 13.09 -20.62
N THR A 119 -3.95 14.04 -20.17
CA THR A 119 -3.55 15.42 -19.85
C THR A 119 -3.84 15.72 -18.39
N VAL A 120 -3.36 16.85 -17.85
CA VAL A 120 -3.72 17.41 -16.53
C VAL A 120 -5.20 17.33 -16.12
N GLN A 121 -6.14 17.24 -17.08
CA GLN A 121 -7.57 17.31 -16.82
C GLN A 121 -8.40 16.23 -17.52
N THR A 122 -7.81 15.39 -18.37
CA THR A 122 -8.60 14.45 -19.20
C THR A 122 -7.90 13.14 -19.48
N LEU A 123 -8.66 12.05 -19.44
CA LEU A 123 -8.31 10.79 -20.10
C LEU A 123 -9.17 10.68 -21.37
N GLN A 124 -8.53 10.66 -22.54
CA GLN A 124 -9.15 10.29 -23.81
C GLN A 124 -8.77 8.86 -24.14
N ALA A 125 -9.74 8.04 -24.57
CA ALA A 125 -9.51 6.71 -25.11
C ALA A 125 -10.03 6.65 -26.55
N THR A 126 -9.19 6.17 -27.47
CA THR A 126 -9.47 6.13 -28.91
C THR A 126 -9.15 4.75 -29.48
N ASP A 127 -10.08 4.17 -30.22
CA ASP A 127 -9.89 2.93 -30.99
C ASP A 127 -8.82 3.15 -32.08
N VAL A 128 -7.78 2.32 -32.09
CA VAL A 128 -6.66 2.39 -33.03
C VAL A 128 -6.51 1.13 -33.90
N ASP A 129 -7.52 0.27 -33.94
CA ASP A 129 -7.55 -0.88 -34.84
C ASP A 129 -8.14 -0.48 -36.19
N GLY A 130 -7.27 -0.42 -37.19
CA GLY A 130 -7.55 0.27 -38.44
C GLY A 130 -8.54 -0.46 -39.34
N LEU A 131 -9.73 0.13 -39.53
CA LEU A 131 -10.42 0.17 -40.83
C LEU A 131 -11.47 1.28 -40.99
N LEU A 132 -11.88 1.96 -39.90
CA LEU A 132 -12.85 3.06 -39.89
C LEU A 132 -12.35 4.21 -38.99
N GLU A 133 -13.05 5.35 -38.99
CA GLU A 133 -12.79 6.43 -38.02
C GLU A 133 -12.89 5.87 -36.59
N GLY A 134 -11.78 5.96 -35.84
CA GLY A 134 -11.66 5.39 -34.51
C GLY A 134 -12.68 5.99 -33.56
N ARG A 135 -13.46 5.14 -32.88
CA ARG A 135 -14.34 5.60 -31.79
C ARG A 135 -13.49 6.23 -30.71
N THR A 136 -13.83 7.45 -30.32
CA THR A 136 -13.14 8.17 -29.24
C THR A 136 -14.12 8.60 -28.16
N ILE A 137 -13.63 8.60 -26.92
CA ILE A 137 -14.33 9.11 -25.75
C ILE A 137 -13.34 9.86 -24.88
N ARG A 138 -13.72 11.04 -24.42
CA ARG A 138 -12.94 11.84 -23.47
C ARG A 138 -13.72 12.01 -22.18
N ILE A 139 -13.09 11.66 -21.07
CA ILE A 139 -13.61 11.90 -19.73
C ILE A 139 -12.73 12.94 -19.02
N HIS A 140 -13.37 13.77 -18.20
CA HIS A 140 -12.67 14.77 -17.40
C HIS A 140 -12.30 14.19 -16.04
N ALA A 141 -11.09 14.51 -15.59
CA ALA A 141 -10.67 14.27 -14.22
C ALA A 141 -11.46 15.18 -13.26
N GLN A 142 -11.54 14.75 -12.01
CA GLN A 142 -11.91 15.60 -10.90
C GLN A 142 -10.75 16.56 -10.61
N GLY A 143 -11.04 17.75 -10.08
CA GLY A 143 -10.00 18.64 -9.57
C GLY A 143 -9.24 18.02 -8.40
N GLU A 144 -8.16 18.67 -7.99
CA GLU A 144 -7.34 18.30 -6.82
C GLU A 144 -8.22 17.88 -5.62
N TYR A 145 -7.77 16.85 -4.90
CA TYR A 145 -8.47 16.44 -3.68
C TYR A 145 -8.24 17.48 -2.57
N PHE A 146 -9.33 17.94 -1.97
CA PHE A 146 -9.34 18.84 -0.84
C PHE A 146 -10.48 18.45 0.10
N ASP A 147 -10.24 18.48 1.41
CA ASP A 147 -11.24 18.24 2.44
C ASP A 147 -11.38 19.47 3.35
N GLU A 148 -12.60 19.99 3.50
CA GLU A 148 -12.86 21.14 4.36
C GLU A 148 -12.56 20.86 5.85
N ASN A 149 -12.52 19.58 6.25
CA ASN A 149 -12.20 19.15 7.62
C ASN A 149 -10.71 18.85 7.81
N GLY A 150 -9.88 19.00 6.76
CA GLY A 150 -8.46 18.67 6.79
C GLY A 150 -8.18 17.18 6.92
N LEU A 151 -9.06 16.30 6.43
CA LEU A 151 -8.78 14.88 6.35
C LEU A 151 -7.77 14.59 5.24
N ASP A 152 -6.71 13.86 5.58
CA ASP A 152 -5.76 13.36 4.59
C ASP A 152 -6.41 12.39 3.61
N ARG A 153 -5.86 12.36 2.41
CA ARG A 153 -6.28 11.47 1.33
C ARG A 153 -5.94 10.02 1.68
N VAL A 154 -6.92 9.11 1.57
CA VAL A 154 -6.71 7.69 1.85
C VAL A 154 -5.92 7.04 0.72
N ASP A 155 -4.75 6.49 1.07
CA ASP A 155 -3.91 5.77 0.12
C ASP A 155 -4.35 4.30 -0.06
N GLY A 156 -4.91 4.02 -1.24
CA GLY A 156 -5.29 2.67 -1.65
C GLY A 156 -4.10 1.75 -1.96
N ALA A 157 -2.98 2.28 -2.47
CA ALA A 157 -1.77 1.51 -2.73
C ALA A 157 -1.09 1.12 -1.42
N ALA A 158 -0.95 2.05 -0.47
CA ALA A 158 -0.46 1.75 0.88
C ALA A 158 -1.35 0.72 1.60
N THR A 159 -2.67 0.79 1.41
CA THR A 159 -3.62 -0.19 1.98
C THR A 159 -3.38 -1.60 1.42
N VAL A 160 -3.12 -1.74 0.12
CA VAL A 160 -2.77 -3.03 -0.49
C VAL A 160 -1.39 -3.50 -0.04
N LEU A 161 -0.36 -2.63 -0.09
CA LEU A 161 1.02 -2.94 0.34
C LEU A 161 1.08 -3.48 1.76
N ARG A 162 0.37 -2.84 2.69
CA ARG A 162 0.28 -3.28 4.09
C ARG A 162 -0.19 -4.74 4.17
N VAL A 163 -1.26 -5.09 3.45
CA VAL A 163 -1.82 -6.44 3.49
C VAL A 163 -0.95 -7.45 2.73
N CYS A 164 -0.23 -7.06 1.67
CA CYS A 164 0.76 -7.92 1.04
C CYS A 164 1.87 -8.36 2.02
N ALA A 165 2.29 -7.47 2.94
CA ALA A 165 3.31 -7.76 3.94
C ALA A 165 2.80 -8.58 5.15
N GLU A 166 1.49 -8.74 5.32
CA GLU A 166 0.91 -9.51 6.43
C GLU A 166 1.17 -11.02 6.31
N PRO A 167 1.33 -11.75 7.42
CA PRO A 167 1.57 -13.19 7.37
C PRO A 167 0.34 -13.97 6.89
N ILE A 168 0.54 -14.97 6.04
CA ILE A 168 -0.53 -15.87 5.57
C ILE A 168 -1.12 -16.67 6.74
N ALA A 169 -2.45 -16.80 6.80
CA ALA A 169 -3.13 -17.68 7.75
C ALA A 169 -2.90 -19.17 7.41
N GLN A 170 -2.50 -19.98 8.39
CA GLN A 170 -2.37 -21.43 8.21
C GLN A 170 -3.73 -22.12 8.10
N GLU A 171 -4.73 -21.64 8.84
CA GLU A 171 -6.12 -22.06 8.72
C GLU A 171 -7.04 -20.83 8.56
N ALA A 172 -7.99 -20.90 7.62
CA ALA A 172 -8.87 -19.80 7.31
C ALA A 172 -10.32 -20.26 7.13
N SER A 173 -11.17 -19.96 8.12
CA SER A 173 -12.63 -20.05 8.01
C SER A 173 -13.20 -18.64 8.07
N PHE A 174 -13.38 -17.98 6.93
CA PHE A 174 -13.69 -16.56 6.87
C PHE A 174 -15.11 -16.22 6.37
N LEU A 175 -15.65 -15.12 6.89
CA LEU A 175 -16.86 -14.47 6.39
C LEU A 175 -16.51 -13.19 5.61
N ILE A 176 -17.01 -13.07 4.38
CA ILE A 176 -17.10 -11.78 3.66
C ILE A 176 -18.48 -11.18 3.98
N PRO A 177 -18.58 -9.97 4.56
CA PRO A 177 -19.86 -9.33 4.84
C PRO A 177 -20.69 -9.04 3.57
N GLU A 178 -22.02 -9.06 3.68
CA GLU A 178 -22.95 -8.92 2.54
C GLU A 178 -22.74 -7.61 1.75
N ASP A 179 -22.51 -6.50 2.45
CA ASP A 179 -22.27 -5.17 1.88
C ASP A 179 -20.91 -5.07 1.14
N GLN A 180 -19.98 -5.97 1.44
CA GLN A 180 -18.68 -6.11 0.78
C GLN A 180 -18.76 -7.11 -0.39
N LEU A 181 -19.61 -8.15 -0.26
CA LEU A 181 -19.72 -9.26 -1.23
C LEU A 181 -20.14 -8.81 -2.63
N ALA A 182 -20.98 -7.78 -2.75
CA ALA A 182 -21.40 -7.24 -4.04
C ALA A 182 -20.22 -6.69 -4.87
N ALA A 183 -19.23 -6.06 -4.20
CA ALA A 183 -18.03 -5.57 -4.86
C ALA A 183 -17.15 -6.73 -5.33
N TRP A 184 -16.88 -7.68 -4.43
CA TRP A 184 -16.11 -8.88 -4.75
C TRP A 184 -16.72 -9.72 -5.87
N LYS A 185 -18.05 -9.84 -5.94
CA LYS A 185 -18.75 -10.51 -7.05
C LYS A 185 -18.50 -9.82 -8.39
N ALA A 186 -18.46 -8.48 -8.42
CA ALA A 186 -18.16 -7.74 -9.65
C ALA A 186 -16.70 -7.95 -10.09
N THR A 187 -15.75 -7.89 -9.16
CA THR A 187 -14.33 -8.21 -9.40
C THR A 187 -14.15 -9.66 -9.86
N ALA A 188 -14.80 -10.64 -9.22
CA ALA A 188 -14.78 -12.05 -9.63
C ALA A 188 -15.28 -12.24 -11.07
N THR A 189 -16.34 -11.51 -11.45
CA THR A 189 -16.90 -11.55 -12.81
C THR A 189 -15.95 -10.92 -13.83
N ALA A 190 -15.18 -9.90 -13.44
CA ALA A 190 -14.19 -9.25 -14.29
C ALA A 190 -12.96 -10.14 -14.55
N LEU A 191 -12.54 -10.94 -13.56
CA LEU A 191 -11.31 -11.73 -13.59
C LEU A 191 -11.53 -13.23 -13.87
N GLY A 192 -12.79 -13.67 -13.99
CA GLY A 192 -13.15 -15.09 -14.16
C GLY A 192 -13.09 -15.93 -12.86
N GLY A 193 -12.77 -15.31 -11.73
CA GLY A 193 -12.65 -15.92 -10.41
C GLY A 193 -11.98 -14.95 -9.41
N LEU A 194 -11.79 -15.39 -8.16
CA LEU A 194 -10.96 -14.68 -7.19
C LEU A 194 -9.94 -15.67 -6.59
N PRO A 195 -8.65 -15.58 -6.96
CA PRO A 195 -7.58 -16.23 -6.21
C PRO A 195 -7.43 -15.52 -4.86
N LEU A 196 -7.91 -16.15 -3.78
CA LEU A 196 -7.93 -15.57 -2.43
C LEU A 196 -6.82 -16.16 -1.56
N VAL A 197 -6.08 -15.28 -0.90
CA VAL A 197 -5.16 -15.58 0.21
C VAL A 197 -5.73 -14.91 1.46
N ALA A 198 -5.83 -15.64 2.56
CA ALA A 198 -6.24 -15.07 3.85
C ALA A 198 -4.99 -14.75 4.70
N THR A 199 -4.98 -13.60 5.36
CA THR A 199 -3.90 -13.20 6.28
C THR A 199 -4.30 -13.51 7.72
N ALA A 200 -3.33 -13.83 8.59
CA ALA A 200 -3.60 -14.14 10.00
C ALA A 200 -4.07 -12.92 10.82
N THR A 201 -4.02 -11.74 10.21
CA THR A 201 -4.38 -10.42 10.71
C THR A 201 -5.80 -9.97 10.35
N GLY A 202 -6.58 -10.80 9.65
CA GLY A 202 -7.98 -10.53 9.37
C GLY A 202 -8.25 -9.79 8.06
N HIS A 203 -7.45 -10.06 7.02
CA HIS A 203 -7.72 -9.57 5.65
C HIS A 203 -7.70 -10.70 4.62
N LEU A 204 -8.38 -10.47 3.49
CA LEU A 204 -8.24 -11.23 2.26
C LEU A 204 -7.40 -10.42 1.29
N LEU A 205 -6.43 -11.07 0.65
CA LEU A 205 -5.71 -10.57 -0.51
C LEU A 205 -6.17 -11.34 -1.76
N VAL A 206 -6.46 -10.61 -2.83
CA VAL A 206 -6.61 -11.14 -4.19
C VAL A 206 -5.38 -10.73 -4.98
N ALA A 207 -4.63 -11.71 -5.46
CA ALA A 207 -3.51 -11.52 -6.37
C ALA A 207 -3.80 -12.28 -7.67
N SER A 208 -4.00 -11.56 -8.78
CA SER A 208 -4.45 -12.13 -10.06
C SER A 208 -3.72 -11.54 -11.25
N GLY A 209 -3.58 -12.32 -12.33
CA GLY A 209 -2.96 -11.87 -13.57
C GLY A 209 -1.47 -12.20 -13.67
N ALA A 210 -0.68 -11.33 -14.32
CA ALA A 210 0.73 -11.57 -14.65
C ALA A 210 1.70 -11.33 -13.48
N LEU A 211 1.42 -11.92 -12.32
CA LEU A 211 2.07 -11.66 -11.03
C LEU A 211 3.60 -11.80 -11.01
N GLU A 212 4.19 -12.58 -11.92
CA GLU A 212 5.63 -12.89 -12.00
C GLU A 212 6.41 -11.93 -12.93
N SER A 213 5.73 -11.13 -13.76
CA SER A 213 6.40 -10.34 -14.81
C SER A 213 5.79 -8.98 -15.11
N LEU A 214 4.54 -8.72 -14.70
CA LEU A 214 3.76 -7.52 -15.01
C LEU A 214 3.54 -7.24 -16.50
N MET A 215 3.95 -8.15 -17.40
CA MET A 215 3.80 -8.07 -18.87
C MET A 215 2.35 -8.30 -19.35
N GLY A 216 1.41 -8.45 -18.43
CA GLY A 216 -0.02 -8.64 -18.63
C GLY A 216 -0.77 -7.94 -17.50
N LEU A 217 -2.09 -7.76 -17.64
CA LEU A 217 -2.90 -7.20 -16.56
C LEU A 217 -2.59 -7.89 -15.22
N THR A 218 -2.31 -7.10 -14.19
CA THR A 218 -2.06 -7.57 -12.84
C THR A 218 -3.01 -6.84 -11.87
N ILE A 219 -3.67 -7.58 -10.98
CA ILE A 219 -4.58 -7.04 -9.98
C ILE A 219 -4.11 -7.46 -8.60
N LEU A 220 -3.94 -6.49 -7.71
CA LEU A 220 -3.85 -6.70 -6.27
C LEU A 220 -5.01 -5.98 -5.59
N ALA A 221 -5.84 -6.71 -4.85
CA ALA A 221 -6.96 -6.14 -4.10
C ALA A 221 -7.05 -6.74 -2.71
N THR A 222 -7.51 -5.96 -1.73
CA THR A 222 -7.61 -6.38 -0.33
C THR A 222 -8.95 -6.01 0.27
N GLY A 223 -9.36 -6.71 1.33
CA GLY A 223 -10.44 -6.28 2.22
C GLY A 223 -10.58 -7.12 3.48
N ASP A 224 -11.37 -6.63 4.44
CA ASP A 224 -11.59 -7.26 5.75
C ASP A 224 -12.06 -8.74 5.66
N ALA A 225 -11.51 -9.58 6.55
CA ALA A 225 -11.83 -10.99 6.72
C ALA A 225 -12.06 -11.32 8.21
N TYR A 226 -13.19 -11.95 8.54
CA TYR A 226 -13.49 -12.34 9.92
C TYR A 226 -13.34 -13.85 10.09
N GLY A 227 -12.46 -14.31 10.98
CA GLY A 227 -12.28 -15.73 11.31
C GLY A 227 -10.96 -16.38 10.86
N THR A 228 -9.95 -15.58 10.52
CA THR A 228 -8.58 -16.04 10.23
C THR A 228 -7.79 -16.33 11.51
N THR A 229 -7.07 -17.44 11.58
CA THR A 229 -6.27 -17.81 12.76
C THR A 229 -4.92 -18.41 12.35
N GLU A 230 -3.96 -18.35 13.27
CA GLU A 230 -2.61 -18.94 13.17
C GLU A 230 -1.74 -18.40 12.01
N ALA A 231 -0.66 -17.70 12.35
CA ALA A 231 0.25 -17.12 11.36
C ALA A 231 1.24 -18.14 10.80
N SER A 232 1.43 -18.13 9.47
CA SER A 232 2.56 -18.78 8.80
C SER A 232 3.84 -18.01 9.14
N LEU A 233 4.81 -18.68 9.77
CA LEU A 233 6.05 -18.03 10.19
C LEU A 233 6.89 -17.61 8.97
N GLY A 234 7.06 -16.29 8.79
CA GLY A 234 7.95 -15.71 7.78
C GLY A 234 7.45 -15.71 6.34
N VAL A 235 6.17 -16.07 6.10
CA VAL A 235 5.58 -16.06 4.74
C VAL A 235 4.56 -14.92 4.62
N PRO A 236 4.88 -13.83 3.90
CA PRO A 236 3.94 -12.73 3.64
C PRO A 236 2.86 -13.14 2.62
N ALA A 237 1.73 -12.44 2.64
CA ALA A 237 0.58 -12.70 1.77
C ALA A 237 0.89 -12.54 0.28
N TYR A 238 1.79 -11.61 -0.07
CA TYR A 238 2.37 -11.50 -1.40
C TYR A 238 3.77 -10.86 -1.34
N ASN A 239 4.71 -11.46 -2.07
CA ASN A 239 6.08 -10.96 -2.22
C ASN A 239 6.55 -11.22 -3.66
N GLY A 240 6.10 -10.37 -4.58
CA GLY A 240 6.45 -10.44 -6.00
C GLY A 240 6.57 -9.04 -6.63
N PRO A 241 6.91 -8.95 -7.93
CA PRO A 241 7.22 -7.70 -8.63
C PRO A 241 6.22 -6.54 -8.45
N ALA A 242 4.93 -6.82 -8.23
CA ALA A 242 3.93 -5.77 -8.04
C ALA A 242 4.10 -4.98 -6.72
N ILE A 243 4.97 -5.40 -5.78
CA ILE A 243 5.32 -4.61 -4.58
C ILE A 243 6.02 -3.31 -4.98
N GLU A 244 7.02 -3.36 -5.85
CA GLU A 244 7.77 -2.19 -6.34
C GLU A 244 6.83 -1.24 -7.10
N ALA A 245 6.02 -1.78 -8.01
CA ALA A 245 5.01 -1.02 -8.73
C ALA A 245 3.92 -0.39 -7.83
N LEU A 246 3.70 -0.89 -6.61
CA LEU A 246 2.80 -0.26 -5.64
C LEU A 246 3.50 0.82 -4.81
N MET A 247 4.81 0.70 -4.56
CA MET A 247 5.61 1.70 -3.87
C MET A 247 5.64 3.02 -4.66
N ASP A 248 5.79 2.94 -5.98
CA ASP A 248 5.80 4.10 -6.90
C ASP A 248 4.43 4.79 -7.01
N LEU A 249 3.38 4.17 -6.46
CA LEU A 249 2.01 4.68 -6.42
C LEU A 249 1.62 5.30 -5.07
N LEU A 250 2.51 5.31 -4.07
CA LEU A 250 2.24 5.94 -2.79
C LEU A 250 1.99 7.46 -2.95
N ILE A 251 1.07 8.01 -2.16
CA ILE A 251 0.69 9.44 -2.21
C ILE A 251 1.74 10.30 -1.50
N ASP A 252 2.32 9.80 -0.40
CA ASP A 252 3.34 10.47 0.41
C ASP A 252 4.76 9.89 0.17
N GLY A 253 4.90 8.93 -0.75
CA GLY A 253 6.14 8.19 -1.01
C GLY A 253 6.64 7.31 0.15
N THR A 254 5.89 7.19 1.25
CA THR A 254 6.37 6.56 2.48
C THR A 254 5.80 5.14 2.63
N PRO A 255 6.63 4.08 2.63
CA PRO A 255 6.13 2.72 2.77
C PRO A 255 5.31 2.55 4.06
N PRO A 256 4.20 1.80 4.04
CA PRO A 256 3.48 1.47 5.28
C PRO A 256 4.42 0.73 6.25
N GLY A 257 4.73 1.39 7.38
CA GLY A 257 5.69 0.94 8.39
C GLY A 257 7.04 1.68 8.40
N GLY A 258 7.32 2.57 7.45
CA GLY A 258 8.65 3.13 7.16
C GLY A 258 9.40 3.84 8.30
N GLU A 259 8.68 4.39 9.29
CA GLU A 259 9.25 5.03 10.49
C GLU A 259 8.82 4.35 11.81
N PRO A 260 7.53 4.24 12.17
CA PRO A 260 7.14 3.71 13.48
C PRO A 260 7.48 2.22 13.67
N ALA A 261 7.58 1.42 12.59
CA ALA A 261 8.04 0.04 12.71
C ALA A 261 9.56 -0.03 12.94
N ARG A 262 10.36 0.84 12.30
CA ARG A 262 11.79 0.96 12.57
C ARG A 262 12.06 1.46 13.99
N GLU A 263 11.28 2.41 14.49
CA GLU A 263 11.38 2.84 15.89
C GLU A 263 11.02 1.71 16.86
N ALA A 264 9.98 0.93 16.58
CA ALA A 264 9.62 -0.25 17.37
C ALA A 264 10.68 -1.36 17.31
N GLU A 265 11.26 -1.64 16.15
CA GLU A 265 12.38 -2.57 15.96
C GLU A 265 13.63 -2.09 16.71
N HIS A 266 13.98 -0.80 16.62
CA HIS A 266 15.09 -0.21 17.34
C HIS A 266 14.88 -0.21 18.86
N ALA A 267 13.64 0.00 19.32
CA ALA A 267 13.27 -0.12 20.73
C ALA A 267 13.43 -1.57 21.21
N LEU A 268 12.92 -2.55 20.46
CA LEU A 268 13.04 -3.98 20.75
C LEU A 268 14.51 -4.44 20.79
N VAL A 269 15.33 -4.01 19.82
CA VAL A 269 16.77 -4.30 19.79
C VAL A 269 17.48 -3.66 20.99
N THR A 270 17.08 -2.44 21.39
CA THR A 270 17.62 -1.76 22.57
C THR A 270 17.25 -2.49 23.86
N GLU A 271 16.01 -2.97 23.98
CA GLU A 271 15.54 -3.77 25.12
C GLU A 271 16.29 -5.11 25.23
N ILE A 272 16.45 -5.84 24.12
CA ILE A 272 17.23 -7.09 24.07
C ILE A 272 18.68 -6.83 24.48
N GLN A 273 19.31 -5.76 23.97
CA GLN A 273 20.67 -5.39 24.39
C GLN A 273 20.77 -5.03 25.88
N HIS A 274 19.74 -4.39 26.44
CA HIS A 274 19.70 -4.08 27.87
C HIS A 274 19.54 -5.37 28.72
N TRP A 275 18.68 -6.29 28.30
CA TRP A 275 18.50 -7.59 28.95
C TRP A 275 19.81 -8.42 28.93
N ILE A 276 20.51 -8.48 27.79
CA ILE A 276 21.81 -9.19 27.70
C ILE A 276 22.83 -8.58 28.69
N ARG A 277 23.00 -7.25 28.70
CA ARG A 277 23.94 -6.56 29.61
C ARG A 277 23.61 -6.79 31.08
N THR A 278 22.32 -6.81 31.45
CA THR A 278 21.90 -7.07 32.84
C THR A 278 22.13 -8.52 33.27
N GLN A 279 21.98 -9.50 32.37
CA GLN A 279 22.35 -10.89 32.65
C GLN A 279 23.87 -11.07 32.82
N THR A 280 24.69 -10.46 31.95
CA THR A 280 26.16 -10.50 32.05
C THR A 280 26.65 -9.89 33.36
N ASN A 281 26.20 -8.68 33.71
CA ASN A 281 26.59 -8.01 34.95
C ASN A 281 26.18 -8.79 36.22
N ALA A 282 25.02 -9.45 36.20
CA ALA A 282 24.57 -10.30 37.31
C ALA A 282 25.48 -11.53 37.52
N THR A 283 26.13 -12.02 36.47
CA THR A 283 27.10 -13.11 36.54
C THR A 283 28.45 -12.61 37.08
N GLU A 284 28.97 -11.50 36.57
CA GLU A 284 30.24 -10.91 37.02
C GLU A 284 30.21 -10.47 38.51
N THR A 285 29.05 -10.01 39.00
CA THR A 285 28.92 -9.56 40.41
C THR A 285 29.00 -10.73 41.41
N SER A 286 28.84 -11.98 40.97
CA SER A 286 28.95 -13.17 41.84
C SER A 286 30.39 -13.67 42.04
N GLU A 287 31.37 -13.23 41.23
CA GLU A 287 32.74 -13.76 41.26
C GLU A 287 33.74 -12.91 42.07
N THR A 288 33.33 -11.79 42.66
CA THR A 288 34.23 -10.83 43.35
C THR A 288 34.09 -10.75 44.88
N SER A 289 33.48 -11.76 45.53
CA SER A 289 33.33 -11.81 46.99
C SER A 289 34.32 -12.73 47.74
N GLU A 290 35.59 -12.77 47.32
CA GLU A 290 36.68 -13.31 48.16
C GLU A 290 37.95 -12.43 48.11
N THR A 291 38.42 -12.01 49.30
CA THR A 291 39.84 -11.74 49.71
C THR A 291 40.14 -10.35 50.33
N SER A 292 40.66 -10.38 51.58
CA SER A 292 41.38 -9.32 52.34
C SER A 292 40.63 -8.03 52.74
N GLY A 293 40.93 -7.35 53.86
CA GLY A 293 41.83 -7.66 55.00
C GLY A 293 42.48 -6.41 55.64
N ASN A 294 42.42 -6.26 56.99
CA ASN A 294 43.11 -5.23 57.83
C ASN A 294 42.68 -3.75 57.61
N THR A 295 42.78 -2.74 58.52
CA THR A 295 43.21 -2.50 59.94
C THR A 295 42.74 -1.07 60.37
N GLU A 296 42.76 -0.52 61.61
CA GLU A 296 43.21 -0.93 62.97
C GLU A 296 42.29 -0.31 64.09
N ASP A 297 42.84 0.43 65.08
CA ASP A 297 42.30 1.40 66.08
C ASP A 297 41.06 1.02 66.95
N ALA A 298 41.12 0.63 68.24
CA ALA A 298 41.87 1.10 69.45
C ALA A 298 41.27 2.40 70.08
N GLU A 299 41.05 2.58 71.40
CA GLU A 299 41.30 1.81 72.65
C GLU A 299 40.17 2.04 73.70
N GLY A 300 40.20 1.34 74.84
CA GLY A 300 39.51 1.83 76.07
C GLY A 300 39.08 0.81 77.13
N ALA A 301 40.00 0.06 77.76
CA ALA A 301 39.66 -0.76 78.94
C ALA A 301 40.84 -1.08 79.90
N GLU A 302 40.94 -0.33 81.00
CA GLU A 302 41.50 -0.75 82.31
C GLU A 302 40.54 -0.20 83.39
N GLY A 303 40.30 -0.79 84.58
CA GLY A 303 40.85 -1.98 85.24
C GLY A 303 39.94 -2.40 86.43
N PRO A 304 40.33 -3.37 87.29
CA PRO A 304 39.39 -4.20 88.05
C PRO A 304 39.17 -3.81 89.54
N PHE A 305 38.57 -4.74 90.32
CA PHE A 305 38.10 -4.68 91.73
C PHE A 305 36.75 -3.95 91.91
N GLY A 306 35.82 -4.39 92.78
CA GLY A 306 35.77 -5.55 93.67
C GLY A 306 35.05 -5.21 94.99
N GLY A 307 34.19 -6.09 95.51
CA GLY A 307 33.59 -5.95 96.85
C GLY A 307 32.05 -5.98 96.88
N ASP A 308 31.53 -6.82 97.77
CA ASP A 308 30.11 -7.00 98.09
C ASP A 308 29.75 -6.28 99.42
N ALA A 309 28.46 -6.24 99.74
CA ALA A 309 27.81 -6.00 101.04
C ALA A 309 27.20 -4.62 101.37
N ALA A 310 25.95 -4.73 101.86
CA ALA A 310 25.12 -3.79 102.65
C ALA A 310 24.42 -2.63 101.93
#